data_AF-A0A0C3GBH3-F1
#
_entry.id   AF-A0A0C3GBH3-F1
#
_cell.length_a   1.000
_cell.length_b   1.000
_cell.length_c   1.000
_cell.angle_alpha   90.00
_cell.angle_beta   90.00
_cell.angle_gamma   90.00
#
_symmetry.space_group_name_H-M   'P 1'
#
loop_
_entity.id
_entity.type
_entity.pdbx_description
1 polymer ?
#
loop_
_entity_poly.entity_id
_entity_poly.type
_entity_poly.pdbx_seq_one_letter_code
_entity_poly.pdbx_strand_id
1 'polypeptide(L)'
;MEHRFRYTTWPIGRCVLQEAELSFTTRLGMENDRFKMGYQQLWLYTIRYYPELPPVPKKAKKDTLAKARSVRANKVTLYKFTDLADQLGFKSPQINDLKKRSPDQEIASIALLIARRHDRYIYDEAMFEIHIQQIIGLFSTATPLPV
;
A
#
# COMPACT_ATOMS: atom_id res chain seq x y z
N MET A 1 24.35 -3.21 0.94
CA MET A 1 23.69 -3.15 -0.37
C MET A 1 22.84 -1.89 -0.39
N GLU A 2 23.25 -0.87 -1.14
CA GLU A 2 22.51 0.39 -1.25
C GLU A 2 21.33 0.18 -2.20
N HIS A 3 20.11 0.12 -1.67
CA HIS A 3 18.90 0.12 -2.48
C HIS A 3 18.68 1.54 -3.01
N ARG A 4 19.34 1.85 -4.12
CA ARG A 4 19.25 3.14 -4.80
C ARG A 4 17.90 3.23 -5.53
N PHE A 5 17.00 4.08 -5.02
CA PHE A 5 15.73 4.37 -5.70
C PHE A 5 16.02 4.97 -7.08
N ARG A 6 15.39 4.43 -8.12
CA ARG A 6 15.45 4.98 -9.47
C ARG A 6 14.24 5.90 -9.67
N TYR A 7 14.47 7.14 -10.09
CA TYR A 7 13.40 8.05 -10.52
C TYR A 7 13.18 7.90 -12.02
N THR A 8 11.94 7.78 -12.46
CA THR A 8 11.60 7.87 -13.89
C THR A 8 11.46 9.31 -14.35
N THR A 9 11.63 9.49 -15.66
CA THR A 9 11.65 10.70 -16.48
C THR A 9 10.41 11.59 -16.35
N TRP A 10 10.24 12.28 -15.22
CA TRP A 10 9.38 13.47 -15.14
C TRP A 10 10.14 14.69 -15.68
N PRO A 11 9.45 15.73 -16.20
CA PRO A 11 10.13 16.93 -16.68
C PRO A 11 11.03 17.49 -15.58
N ILE A 12 12.29 17.75 -15.92
CA ILE A 12 13.30 18.33 -15.03
C ILE A 12 12.70 19.56 -14.33
N GLY A 13 12.88 19.66 -13.02
CA GLY A 13 12.43 20.83 -12.27
C GLY A 13 11.04 20.73 -11.62
N ARG A 14 10.45 19.52 -11.47
CA ARG A 14 9.12 19.34 -10.86
C ARG A 14 9.14 18.36 -9.69
N CYS A 15 8.44 18.71 -8.60
CA CYS A 15 8.24 17.92 -7.39
C CYS A 15 6.76 17.64 -7.17
N VAL A 16 6.41 16.41 -6.81
CA VAL A 16 5.03 16.02 -6.46
C VAL A 16 4.82 16.20 -4.95
N LEU A 17 3.75 16.88 -4.58
CA LEU A 17 3.33 17.11 -3.20
C LEU A 17 1.92 16.56 -2.99
N GLN A 18 1.72 15.76 -1.96
CA GLN A 18 0.41 15.34 -1.49
C GLN A 18 -0.21 16.46 -0.64
N GLU A 19 -1.31 17.04 -1.10
CA GLU A 19 -2.02 18.13 -0.40
C GLU A 19 -3.16 17.59 0.47
N ALA A 20 -3.82 16.51 0.03
CA ALA A 20 -4.77 15.73 0.81
C ALA A 20 -4.59 14.23 0.55
N GLU A 21 -5.33 13.37 1.24
CA GLU A 21 -5.13 11.92 1.19
C GLU A 21 -5.14 11.35 -0.24
N LEU A 22 -5.95 11.93 -1.13
CA LEU A 22 -6.06 11.51 -2.53
C LEU A 22 -5.70 12.62 -3.53
N SER A 23 -5.19 13.78 -3.08
CA SER A 23 -4.88 14.91 -3.97
C SER A 23 -3.39 15.24 -3.99
N PHE A 24 -2.89 15.45 -5.21
CA PHE A 24 -1.48 15.68 -5.48
C PHE A 24 -1.32 16.90 -6.38
N THR A 25 -0.37 17.75 -6.03
CA THR A 25 -0.02 18.95 -6.76
C THR A 25 1.44 18.89 -7.18
N THR A 26 1.73 19.36 -8.40
CA THR A 26 3.10 19.44 -8.91
C THR A 26 3.61 20.86 -8.74
N ARG A 27 4.78 21.02 -8.11
CA ARG A 27 5.45 22.32 -7.93
C ARG A 27 6.79 22.36 -8.62
N LEU A 28 7.22 23.56 -9.02
CA LEU A 28 8.57 23.80 -9.52
C LEU A 28 9.58 23.60 -8.37
N GLY A 29 10.63 22.82 -8.61
CA GLY A 29 11.67 22.54 -7.61
C GLY A 29 12.89 21.85 -8.22
N MET A 30 14.06 21.99 -7.61
CA MET A 30 15.29 21.37 -8.14
C MET A 30 15.29 19.84 -7.92
N GLU A 31 16.10 19.12 -8.68
CA GLU A 31 16.14 17.64 -8.60
C GLU A 31 16.52 17.11 -7.19
N ASN A 32 17.40 17.82 -6.47
CA ASN A 32 17.72 17.51 -5.08
C ASN A 32 16.55 17.74 -4.11
N ASP A 33 15.67 18.70 -4.41
CA ASP A 33 14.49 18.97 -3.61
C ASP A 33 13.45 17.85 -3.79
N ARG A 34 13.38 17.21 -4.97
CA ARG A 34 12.45 16.11 -5.26
C ARG A 34 12.64 14.93 -4.32
N PHE A 35 13.88 14.45 -4.16
CA PHE A 35 14.18 13.34 -3.25
C PHE A 35 13.84 13.72 -1.82
N LYS A 36 14.30 14.90 -1.37
CA LYS A 36 14.12 15.37 0.00
C LYS A 36 12.63 15.52 0.34
N MET A 37 11.85 16.17 -0.54
CA MET A 37 10.42 16.38 -0.34
C MET A 37 9.64 15.06 -0.42
N GLY A 38 9.96 14.18 -1.36
CA GLY A 38 9.33 12.86 -1.42
C GLY A 38 9.62 12.02 -0.18
N TYR A 39 10.87 12.03 0.29
CA TYR A 39 11.28 11.31 1.49
C TYR A 39 10.59 11.85 2.74
N GLN A 40 10.49 13.17 2.89
CA GLN A 40 9.78 13.81 3.99
C GLN A 40 8.30 13.45 4.00
N GLN A 41 7.64 13.38 2.83
CA GLN A 41 6.24 12.97 2.75
C GLN A 41 6.03 11.51 3.15
N LEU A 42 6.91 10.61 2.70
CA LEU A 42 6.89 9.21 3.17
C LEU A 42 7.11 9.13 4.69
N TRP A 43 8.04 9.92 5.23
CA TRP A 43 8.30 9.98 6.67
C TRP A 43 7.10 10.52 7.47
N LEU A 44 6.40 11.54 6.96
CA LEU A 44 5.18 12.04 7.58
C LEU A 44 4.07 11.00 7.57
N TYR A 45 3.93 10.26 6.46
CA TYR A 45 2.99 9.14 6.37
C TYR A 45 3.31 8.07 7.42
N THR A 46 4.58 7.67 7.55
CA THR A 46 4.95 6.62 8.51
C THR A 46 4.70 7.02 9.95
N ILE A 47 4.93 8.28 10.32
CA ILE A 47 4.61 8.78 11.66
C ILE A 47 3.10 8.76 11.88
N ARG A 48 2.32 9.27 10.92
CA ARG A 48 0.85 9.37 11.04
C ARG A 48 0.19 8.01 11.22
N TYR A 49 0.64 7.02 10.46
CA TYR A 49 0.06 5.67 10.46
C TYR A 49 0.94 4.63 11.16
N TYR A 50 1.87 5.06 12.01
CA TYR A 50 2.79 4.17 12.71
C TYR A 50 2.10 2.97 13.42
N PRO A 51 0.97 3.16 14.15
CA PRO A 51 0.29 2.04 14.82
C PRO A 51 -0.30 1.01 13.86
N GLU A 52 -0.55 1.41 12.61
CA GLU A 52 -1.17 0.59 11.58
C GLU A 52 -0.14 0.05 10.59
N LEU A 53 1.06 0.63 10.47
CA LEU A 53 2.07 0.06 9.58
C LEU A 53 2.53 -1.30 10.11
N PRO A 54 2.72 -2.31 9.23
CA PRO A 54 3.20 -3.59 9.67
C PRO A 54 4.58 -3.41 10.31
N PRO A 55 4.83 -4.05 11.46
CA PRO A 55 6.13 -3.94 12.11
C PRO A 55 7.20 -4.44 11.14
N VAL A 56 8.29 -3.68 11.02
CA VAL A 56 9.48 -4.15 10.30
C VAL A 56 9.84 -5.52 10.89
N PRO A 57 9.99 -6.58 10.08
CA PRO A 57 10.32 -7.90 10.58
C PRO A 57 11.67 -7.84 11.29
N LYS A 58 11.64 -7.69 12.62
CA LYS A 58 12.80 -8.00 13.46
C LYS A 58 13.02 -9.50 13.27
N LYS A 59 14.24 -9.91 12.91
CA LYS A 59 14.63 -11.34 12.80
C LYS A 59 13.90 -12.12 13.89
N ALA A 60 13.06 -13.08 13.49
CA ALA A 60 12.09 -13.72 14.36
C ALA A 60 12.74 -14.14 15.68
N LYS A 61 12.50 -13.38 16.75
CA LYS A 61 12.80 -13.86 18.10
C LYS A 61 11.74 -14.91 18.40
N LYS A 62 12.20 -16.13 18.67
CA LYS A 62 11.40 -17.36 18.84
C LYS A 62 10.26 -17.28 19.87
N ASP A 63 10.19 -16.23 20.69
CA ASP A 63 9.30 -16.18 21.86
C ASP A 63 8.39 -14.94 21.89
N THR A 64 7.64 -14.67 20.82
CA THR A 64 6.60 -13.62 20.88
C THR A 64 5.21 -14.25 20.91
N LEU A 65 4.69 -14.48 22.12
CA LEU A 65 3.40 -15.14 22.41
C LEU A 65 2.16 -14.24 22.21
N ALA A 66 2.34 -12.95 21.92
CA ALA A 66 1.23 -12.04 21.67
C ALA A 66 0.97 -11.90 20.17
N LYS A 67 -0.17 -12.42 19.69
CA LYS A 67 -0.71 -12.06 18.37
C LYS A 67 -1.03 -10.57 18.37
N ALA A 68 -0.22 -9.77 17.69
CA ALA A 68 -0.51 -8.36 17.46
C ALA A 68 -1.87 -8.24 16.76
N ARG A 69 -2.80 -7.53 17.40
CA ARG A 69 -4.16 -7.28 16.94
C ARG A 69 -4.10 -6.32 15.73
N SER A 70 -4.92 -6.59 14.71
CA SER A 70 -5.11 -5.84 13.45
C SER A 70 -4.21 -6.23 12.26
N VAL A 71 -4.44 -7.40 11.65
CA VAL A 71 -3.87 -7.73 10.31
C VAL A 71 -4.53 -6.90 9.19
N ARG A 72 -5.75 -6.40 9.40
CA ARG A 72 -6.57 -5.73 8.37
C ARG A 72 -6.17 -4.27 8.11
N ALA A 73 -5.90 -3.48 9.16
CA ALA A 73 -5.43 -2.10 8.98
C ALA A 73 -4.03 -2.08 8.34
N ASN A 74 -3.20 -3.08 8.65
CA ASN A 74 -1.79 -3.06 8.24
C ASN A 74 -1.55 -3.20 6.75
N LYS A 75 -2.44 -3.86 6.03
CA LYS A 75 -2.29 -4.11 4.60
C LYS A 75 -2.78 -2.95 3.75
N VAL A 76 -3.93 -2.37 4.11
CA VAL A 76 -4.47 -1.16 3.48
C VAL A 76 -3.50 0.01 3.64
N THR A 77 -3.00 0.22 4.85
CA THR A 77 -2.05 1.28 5.16
C THR A 77 -0.70 1.05 4.47
N LEU A 78 -0.22 -0.21 4.41
CA LEU A 78 0.99 -0.52 3.64
C LEU A 78 0.82 -0.26 2.14
N TYR A 79 -0.33 -0.62 1.56
CA TYR A 79 -0.58 -0.35 0.15
C TYR A 79 -0.65 1.15 -0.14
N LYS A 80 -1.41 1.91 0.66
CA LYS A 80 -1.47 3.37 0.53
C LYS A 80 -0.08 4.01 0.63
N PHE A 81 0.77 3.50 1.52
CA PHE A 81 2.18 3.90 1.59
C PHE A 81 2.94 3.58 0.29
N THR A 82 2.71 2.40 -0.29
CA THR A 82 3.36 1.99 -1.54
C THR A 82 2.88 2.79 -2.75
N ASP A 83 1.60 3.12 -2.81
CA ASP A 83 1.04 3.97 -3.86
C ASP A 83 1.58 5.39 -3.75
N LEU A 84 1.63 5.95 -2.53
CA LEU A 84 2.29 7.24 -2.28
C LEU A 84 3.75 7.24 -2.75
N ALA A 85 4.54 6.22 -2.40
CA ALA A 85 5.91 6.10 -2.85
C ALA A 85 6.03 6.06 -4.39
N ASP A 86 5.14 5.31 -5.05
CA ASP A 86 5.11 5.20 -6.51
C ASP A 86 4.78 6.54 -7.20
N GLN A 87 3.80 7.27 -6.65
CA GLN A 87 3.38 8.60 -7.12
C GLN A 87 4.45 9.67 -6.89
N LEU A 88 5.21 9.58 -5.79
CA LEU A 88 6.37 10.43 -5.52
C LEU A 88 7.60 10.06 -6.36
N GLY A 89 7.51 9.04 -7.21
CA GLY A 89 8.55 8.63 -8.15
C GLY A 89 9.59 7.67 -7.56
N PHE A 90 9.39 7.14 -6.36
CA PHE A 90 10.24 6.08 -5.81
C PHE A 90 9.93 4.76 -6.52
N LYS A 91 10.91 4.21 -7.25
CA LYS A 91 10.77 2.89 -7.88
C LYS A 91 11.70 1.89 -7.23
N SER A 92 11.16 0.75 -6.87
CA SER A 92 11.89 -0.46 -6.46
C SER A 92 11.08 -1.70 -6.81
N PRO A 93 11.72 -2.87 -6.98
CA PRO A 93 11.00 -4.13 -7.15
C PRO A 93 9.96 -4.38 -6.05
N GLN A 94 10.30 -4.04 -4.80
CA GLN A 94 9.43 -4.20 -3.64
C GLN A 94 8.19 -3.31 -3.71
N ILE A 95 8.32 -2.06 -4.16
CA ILE A 95 7.18 -1.15 -4.39
C ILE A 95 6.27 -1.72 -5.48
N ASN A 96 6.84 -2.22 -6.57
CA ASN A 96 6.06 -2.82 -7.66
C ASN A 96 5.31 -4.07 -7.20
N ASP A 97 5.94 -4.94 -6.41
CA ASP A 97 5.32 -6.16 -5.93
C ASP A 97 4.24 -5.90 -4.86
N LEU A 98 4.43 -4.88 -4.02
CA LEU A 98 3.39 -4.43 -3.10
C LEU A 98 2.23 -3.75 -3.83
N LYS A 99 2.50 -2.99 -4.89
CA LYS A 99 1.46 -2.37 -5.73
C LYS A 99 0.61 -3.39 -6.47
N LYS A 100 1.17 -4.54 -6.85
CA LYS A 100 0.41 -5.66 -7.43
C LYS A 100 -0.60 -6.26 -6.43
N ARG A 101 -0.40 -6.10 -5.13
CA ARG A 101 -1.29 -6.60 -4.08
C ARG A 101 -2.25 -5.49 -3.68
N SER A 102 -3.36 -5.36 -4.41
CA SER A 102 -4.38 -4.34 -4.11
C SER A 102 -5.00 -4.56 -2.72
N PRO A 103 -5.32 -3.50 -1.94
CA PRO A 103 -6.02 -3.62 -0.67
C PRO A 103 -7.36 -4.33 -0.84
N ASP A 104 -8.04 -4.02 -1.94
CA ASP A 104 -9.34 -4.57 -2.29
C ASP A 104 -9.23 -6.07 -2.57
N GLN A 105 -8.16 -6.50 -3.24
CA GLN A 105 -7.87 -7.91 -3.47
C GLN A 105 -7.67 -8.66 -2.15
N GLU A 106 -6.95 -8.05 -1.21
CA GLU A 106 -6.67 -8.67 0.07
C GLU A 106 -7.89 -8.65 1.02
N ILE A 107 -8.70 -7.58 0.98
CA ILE A 107 -9.99 -7.51 1.67
C ILE A 107 -10.95 -8.56 1.12
N ALA A 108 -11.03 -8.70 -0.21
CA ALA A 108 -11.86 -9.70 -0.88
C ALA A 108 -11.44 -11.13 -0.51
N SER A 109 -10.13 -11.41 -0.58
CA SER A 109 -9.55 -12.71 -0.18
C SER A 109 -9.88 -13.04 1.29
N ILE A 110 -9.66 -12.10 2.21
CA ILE A 110 -9.97 -12.29 3.63
C ILE A 110 -11.47 -12.48 3.85
N ALA A 111 -12.32 -11.70 3.16
CA ALA A 111 -13.77 -11.81 3.29
C ALA A 111 -14.25 -13.23 2.91
N LEU A 112 -13.74 -13.79 1.82
CA LEU A 112 -14.05 -15.17 1.39
C LEU A 112 -13.62 -16.20 2.45
N LEU A 113 -12.40 -16.07 2.99
CA LEU A 113 -11.85 -17.00 3.98
C LEU A 113 -12.51 -16.90 5.37
N ILE A 114 -13.04 -15.74 5.75
CA ILE A 114 -13.76 -15.57 7.02
C ILE A 114 -15.22 -16.00 6.88
N ALA A 115 -15.86 -15.70 5.74
CA ALA A 115 -17.27 -16.01 5.52
C ALA A 115 -17.55 -17.52 5.49
N ARG A 116 -16.56 -18.34 5.10
CA ARG A 116 -16.66 -19.80 5.05
C ARG A 116 -15.46 -20.42 5.76
N ARG A 117 -15.72 -21.26 6.77
CA ARG A 117 -14.65 -21.90 7.52
C ARG A 117 -13.91 -22.92 6.64
N HIS A 118 -12.60 -22.77 6.57
CA HIS A 118 -11.69 -23.62 5.78
C HIS A 118 -11.68 -25.11 6.19
N ASP A 119 -12.16 -25.44 7.38
CA ASP A 119 -12.32 -26.84 7.83
C ASP A 119 -13.53 -27.53 7.18
N ARG A 120 -14.41 -26.78 6.50
CA ARG A 120 -15.64 -27.29 5.87
C ARG A 120 -15.81 -26.88 4.41
N TYR A 121 -15.04 -25.90 3.93
CA TYR A 121 -15.18 -25.34 2.60
C TYR A 121 -13.81 -25.08 1.98
N ILE A 122 -13.62 -25.50 0.73
CA ILE A 122 -12.41 -25.26 -0.06
C ILE A 122 -12.84 -24.56 -1.34
N TYR A 123 -12.06 -23.54 -1.73
CA TYR A 123 -12.15 -22.94 -3.05
C TYR A 123 -11.08 -23.57 -3.93
N ASP A 124 -11.45 -23.96 -5.15
CA ASP A 124 -10.46 -24.20 -6.20
C ASP A 124 -9.66 -22.92 -6.46
N GLU A 125 -8.36 -23.04 -6.77
CA GLU A 125 -7.47 -21.89 -6.89
C GLU A 125 -7.87 -20.96 -8.04
N ALA A 126 -8.32 -21.52 -9.19
CA ALA A 126 -8.78 -20.73 -10.32
C ALA A 126 -10.12 -20.04 -10.00
N MET A 127 -11.03 -20.74 -9.31
CA MET A 127 -12.29 -20.14 -8.87
C MET A 127 -12.05 -19.07 -7.80
N PHE A 128 -11.10 -19.26 -6.88
CA PHE A 128 -10.82 -18.32 -5.80
C PHE A 128 -10.45 -16.93 -6.34
N GLU A 129 -9.58 -16.88 -7.36
CA GLU A 129 -9.20 -15.62 -7.99
C GLU A 129 -10.39 -14.96 -8.71
N ILE A 130 -11.26 -15.74 -9.36
CA ILE A 130 -12.48 -15.21 -9.99
C ILE A 130 -13.39 -14.54 -8.95
N HIS A 131 -13.61 -15.18 -7.80
CA HIS A 131 -14.45 -14.61 -6.73
C HIS A 131 -13.84 -13.34 -6.14
N ILE A 132 -12.51 -13.29 -6.01
CA ILE A 132 -11.80 -12.08 -5.60
C ILE A 132 -12.09 -10.94 -6.57
N GLN A 133 -11.96 -11.17 -7.89
CA GLN A 133 -12.22 -10.14 -8.89
C GLN A 133 -13.69 -9.68 -8.90
N GLN A 134 -14.65 -10.58 -8.65
CA GLN A 134 -16.06 -10.22 -8.50
C GLN A 134 -16.30 -9.27 -7.33
N ILE A 135 -15.70 -9.55 -6.17
CA ILE A 135 -15.83 -8.69 -4.98
C ILE A 135 -15.16 -7.32 -5.23
N ILE A 136 -13.99 -7.29 -5.86
CA ILE A 136 -13.34 -6.03 -6.27
C ILE A 136 -14.25 -5.22 -7.21
N GLY A 137 -14.91 -5.89 -8.16
CA GLY A 137 -15.91 -5.28 -9.02
C GLY A 137 -17.04 -4.61 -8.24
N LEU A 138 -17.51 -5.22 -7.14
CA LEU A 138 -18.50 -4.60 -6.25
C LEU A 138 -17.95 -3.36 -5.54
N PHE A 139 -16.71 -3.39 -5.03
CA PHE A 139 -16.10 -2.21 -4.38
C PHE A 139 -15.98 -1.03 -5.34
N SER A 140 -15.75 -1.30 -6.62
CA SER A 140 -15.59 -0.28 -7.66
C SER A 140 -16.87 0.50 -7.97
N THR A 141 -18.03 0.06 -7.46
CA THR A 141 -19.32 0.77 -7.60
C THR A 141 -19.50 1.92 -6.62
N ALA A 142 -18.60 2.08 -5.64
CA ALA A 142 -18.67 3.15 -4.65
C ALA A 142 -18.40 4.52 -5.29
N THR A 143 -19.22 5.51 -4.95
CA THR A 143 -19.03 6.91 -5.38
C THR A 143 -18.39 7.73 -4.27
N PRO A 144 -17.49 8.69 -4.60
CA PRO A 144 -16.92 9.58 -3.59
C PRO A 144 -18.00 10.53 -3.03
N LEU A 145 -17.90 10.85 -1.74
CA LEU A 145 -18.75 11.86 -1.12
C LEU A 145 -18.40 13.26 -1.69
N PRO A 146 -19.40 14.12 -1.95
CA PRO A 146 -19.14 15.49 -2.37
C PRO A 146 -18.40 16.24 -1.25
N VAL A 147 -17.32 16.94 -1.62
CA VAL A 147 -16.46 17.76 -0.75
C VAL A 147 -16.99 19.18 -0.70
#